data_AF-A0A8C6VT84-F1
#
_entry.id   AF-A0A8C6VT84-F1
#
_cell.length_a   1.000
_cell.length_b   1.000
_cell.length_c   1.000
_cell.angle_alpha   90.00
_cell.angle_beta   90.00
_cell.angle_gamma   90.00
#
_symmetry.space_group_name_H-M   'P 1'
#
loop_
_entity.id
_entity.type
_entity.pdbx_description
1 polymer ?
#
loop_
_entity_poly.entity_id
_entity_poly.type
_entity_poly.pdbx_seq_one_letter_code
_entity_poly.pdbx_strand_id
1 'polypeptide(L)'
;MKTKNCAFDSFGFIHLFPTEMWWLLWVLAALLVLFCCVDVWYFLRVAVVILQAWFQPPVWDVTAEQVLTARVTPHDIDMCHMNNARYLRECDFARFSLYVRNGVFKAVRALGGALVVGATTIRYRRALCIGESYELRSRIVSWDDKAFFLEQRFVSAKDGLVCAVMYCKQSVIRSSPDKIMQYLCKRKVEQPEFPEDLQHWVNFISASSQALRAESGLEEKNK
;
A
#
# COMPACT_ATOMS: atom_id res chain seq x y z
N MET A 1 6.71 23.90 -78.68
CA MET A 1 5.40 23.85 -78.00
C MET A 1 5.49 22.83 -76.87
N LYS A 2 5.49 23.33 -75.62
CA LYS A 2 5.32 22.68 -74.30
C LYS A 2 6.15 21.42 -73.95
N THR A 3 7.23 21.65 -73.22
CA THR A 3 7.79 20.76 -72.19
C THR A 3 6.73 20.48 -71.11
N LYS A 4 6.51 19.20 -70.78
CA LYS A 4 5.66 18.79 -69.65
C LYS A 4 6.49 18.86 -68.38
N ASN A 5 6.13 19.78 -67.48
CA ASN A 5 6.65 19.82 -66.12
C ASN A 5 6.19 18.57 -65.36
N CYS A 6 7.15 17.83 -64.83
CA CYS A 6 6.93 16.81 -63.81
C CYS A 6 6.74 17.54 -62.48
N ALA A 7 5.48 17.75 -62.06
CA ALA A 7 5.18 18.22 -60.72
C ALA A 7 5.25 17.01 -59.78
N PHE A 8 6.18 17.08 -58.84
CA PHE A 8 6.32 16.15 -57.73
C PHE A 8 5.18 16.47 -56.75
N ASP A 9 4.10 15.70 -56.79
CA ASP A 9 3.04 15.76 -55.77
C ASP A 9 3.59 15.19 -54.45
N SER A 10 4.22 16.07 -53.68
CA SER A 10 4.31 15.93 -52.23
C SER A 10 2.91 16.02 -51.63
N PHE A 11 2.64 15.19 -50.61
CA PHE A 11 1.41 15.14 -49.78
C PHE A 11 0.31 14.15 -50.17
N GLY A 12 0.65 12.87 -50.27
CA GLY A 12 -0.31 11.76 -50.27
C GLY A 12 -0.61 11.13 -48.89
N PHE A 13 -0.08 11.66 -47.78
CA PHE A 13 -0.17 11.00 -46.46
C PHE A 13 -1.18 11.60 -45.47
N ILE A 14 -1.80 12.75 -45.78
CA ILE A 14 -2.70 13.45 -44.84
C ILE A 14 -4.15 12.91 -44.87
N HIS A 15 -4.54 12.09 -45.85
CA HIS A 15 -5.94 11.66 -46.02
C HIS A 15 -6.33 10.32 -45.38
N LEU A 16 -5.49 9.73 -44.53
CA LEU A 16 -5.77 8.40 -43.96
C LEU A 16 -6.53 8.40 -42.62
N PHE A 17 -6.87 9.56 -42.06
CA PHE A 17 -7.66 9.64 -40.82
C PHE A 17 -8.86 10.59 -40.99
N PRO A 18 -10.10 10.15 -40.71
CA PRO A 18 -11.24 11.05 -40.66
C PRO A 18 -10.96 12.18 -39.66
N THR A 19 -11.31 13.42 -40.01
CA THR A 19 -11.25 14.59 -39.11
C THR A 19 -12.02 14.40 -37.79
N GLU A 20 -12.88 13.41 -37.73
CA GLU A 20 -13.65 12.99 -36.55
C GLU A 20 -12.84 12.16 -35.53
N MET A 21 -11.56 11.84 -35.76
CA MET A 21 -10.78 10.93 -34.92
C MET A 21 -9.70 11.61 -34.05
N TRP A 22 -9.56 12.94 -34.14
CA TRP A 22 -8.54 13.68 -33.39
C TRP A 22 -8.75 13.64 -31.87
N TRP A 23 -10.00 13.60 -31.40
CA TRP A 23 -10.29 13.47 -29.97
C TRP A 23 -9.80 12.14 -29.40
N LEU A 24 -9.80 11.05 -30.18
CA LEU A 24 -9.24 9.76 -29.75
C LEU A 24 -7.72 9.85 -29.53
N LEU A 25 -7.01 10.56 -30.40
CA LEU A 25 -5.57 10.79 -30.21
C LEU A 25 -5.29 11.60 -28.94
N TRP A 26 -6.10 12.63 -28.66
CA TRP A 26 -5.98 13.40 -27.41
C TRP A 26 -6.28 12.56 -26.17
N VAL A 27 -7.30 11.69 -26.22
CA VAL A 27 -7.62 10.76 -25.13
C VAL A 27 -6.47 9.78 -24.90
N LEU A 28 -5.94 9.16 -25.95
CA LEU A 28 -4.81 8.23 -25.84
C LEU A 28 -3.55 8.93 -25.31
N ALA A 29 -3.27 10.15 -25.78
CA ALA A 29 -2.16 10.96 -25.27
C ALA A 29 -2.33 11.29 -23.78
N ALA A 30 -3.53 11.68 -23.36
CA ALA A 30 -3.83 11.96 -21.95
C ALA A 30 -3.68 10.70 -21.07
N LEU A 31 -4.17 9.55 -21.54
CA LEU A 31 -4.01 8.27 -20.84
C LEU A 31 -2.53 7.86 -20.73
N LEU A 32 -1.74 8.09 -21.78
CA LEU A 32 -0.30 7.83 -21.75
C LEU A 32 0.41 8.74 -20.75
N VAL A 33 0.11 10.04 -20.75
CA VAL A 33 0.67 10.99 -19.77
C VAL A 33 0.31 10.57 -18.35
N LEU A 34 -0.96 10.20 -18.11
CA LEU A 34 -1.39 9.71 -16.81
C LEU A 34 -0.60 8.46 -16.39
N PHE A 35 -0.41 7.50 -17.30
CA PHE A 35 0.34 6.27 -17.06
C PHE A 35 1.82 6.53 -16.77
N CYS A 36 2.44 7.49 -17.46
CA CYS A 36 3.84 7.85 -17.26
C CYS A 36 4.08 8.66 -15.97
N CYS A 37 3.11 9.48 -15.56
CA CYS A 37 3.26 10.40 -14.43
C CYS A 37 2.72 9.84 -13.11
N VAL A 38 1.82 8.86 -13.16
CA VAL A 38 1.12 8.31 -12.00
C VAL A 38 1.25 6.80 -12.01
N ASP A 39 1.40 6.20 -10.82
CA ASP A 39 1.35 4.75 -10.66
C ASP A 39 -0.10 4.23 -10.80
N VAL A 40 -0.63 4.27 -12.03
CA VAL A 40 -2.01 3.89 -12.36
C VAL A 40 -2.33 2.49 -11.85
N TRP A 41 -1.39 1.54 -11.98
CA TRP A 41 -1.55 0.17 -11.51
C TRP A 41 -1.74 0.07 -10.00
N TYR A 42 -0.99 0.86 -9.23
CA TYR A 42 -1.18 0.94 -7.78
C TYR A 42 -2.62 1.38 -7.44
N PHE A 43 -3.08 2.50 -7.99
CA PHE A 43 -4.40 3.05 -7.65
C PHE A 43 -5.55 2.15 -8.11
N LEU A 44 -5.45 1.55 -9.30
CA LEU A 44 -6.42 0.56 -9.77
C LEU A 44 -6.50 -0.63 -8.82
N ARG A 45 -5.35 -1.14 -8.36
CA ARG A 45 -5.31 -2.27 -7.44
C ARG A 45 -5.81 -1.91 -6.04
N VAL A 46 -5.52 -0.71 -5.53
CA VAL A 46 -6.15 -0.21 -4.28
C VAL A 46 -7.67 -0.21 -4.43
N ALA A 47 -8.20 0.33 -5.53
CA ALA A 47 -9.65 0.37 -5.77
C ALA A 47 -10.26 -1.04 -5.82
N VAL A 48 -9.63 -1.97 -6.52
CA VAL A 48 -10.06 -3.38 -6.59
C VAL A 48 -10.03 -4.03 -5.21
N VAL A 49 -8.96 -3.86 -4.44
CA VAL A 49 -8.82 -4.45 -3.11
C VAL A 49 -9.86 -3.90 -2.13
N ILE A 50 -10.12 -2.59 -2.14
CA ILE A 50 -11.16 -1.97 -1.33
C ILE A 50 -12.55 -2.49 -1.73
N LEU A 51 -12.82 -2.56 -3.04
CA LEU A 51 -14.11 -3.05 -3.55
C LEU A 51 -14.33 -4.52 -3.17
N GLN A 52 -13.33 -5.38 -3.36
CA GLN A 52 -13.37 -6.78 -2.95
C GLN A 52 -13.59 -6.91 -1.44
N ALA A 53 -12.86 -6.14 -0.63
CA ALA A 53 -13.01 -6.13 0.83
C ALA A 53 -14.42 -5.70 1.28
N TRP A 54 -15.09 -4.79 0.56
CA TRP A 54 -16.48 -4.41 0.84
C TRP A 54 -17.49 -5.52 0.58
N PHE A 55 -17.23 -6.43 -0.36
CA PHE A 55 -18.10 -7.56 -0.63
C PHE A 55 -17.79 -8.81 0.22
N GLN A 56 -16.64 -8.81 0.92
CA GLN A 56 -16.29 -9.89 1.84
C GLN A 56 -16.96 -9.70 3.21
N PRO A 57 -17.19 -10.81 3.96
CA PRO A 57 -17.71 -10.71 5.32
C PRO A 57 -16.80 -9.84 6.21
N PRO A 58 -17.39 -8.94 7.02
CA PRO A 58 -16.64 -8.12 7.97
C PRO A 58 -16.00 -9.02 9.04
N VAL A 59 -14.86 -8.55 9.56
CA VAL A 59 -14.12 -9.22 10.64
C VAL A 59 -14.25 -8.35 11.88
N TRP A 60 -15.17 -8.72 12.77
CA TRP A 60 -15.52 -7.89 13.94
C TRP A 60 -14.40 -7.80 14.98
N ASP A 61 -13.58 -8.84 15.08
CA ASP A 61 -12.38 -8.82 15.90
C ASP A 61 -11.28 -8.02 15.18
N VAL A 62 -10.91 -6.88 15.75
CA VAL A 62 -9.95 -5.95 15.16
C VAL A 62 -8.53 -6.53 15.13
N THR A 63 -8.19 -7.43 16.07
CA THR A 63 -6.86 -8.06 16.17
C THR A 63 -6.80 -9.41 15.45
N ALA A 64 -7.93 -9.91 14.94
CA ALA A 64 -7.96 -11.15 14.18
C ALA A 64 -7.11 -11.06 12.92
N GLU A 65 -6.40 -12.15 12.65
CA GLU A 65 -5.58 -12.30 11.46
C GLU A 65 -6.46 -12.39 10.22
N GLN A 66 -6.14 -11.59 9.21
CA GLN A 66 -6.76 -11.65 7.89
C GLN A 66 -5.74 -12.12 6.85
N VAL A 67 -6.20 -12.97 5.94
CA VAL A 67 -5.35 -13.60 4.92
C VAL A 67 -5.73 -13.09 3.53
N LEU A 68 -4.74 -12.61 2.79
CA LEU A 68 -4.85 -12.38 1.35
C LEU A 68 -3.96 -13.37 0.62
N THR A 69 -4.51 -14.12 -0.33
CA THR A 69 -3.75 -15.06 -1.15
C THR A 69 -3.34 -14.38 -2.46
N ALA A 70 -2.09 -14.53 -2.86
CA ALA A 70 -1.56 -13.99 -4.10
C ALA A 70 -0.51 -14.92 -4.72
N ARG A 71 -0.10 -14.58 -5.94
CA ARG A 71 1.01 -15.22 -6.66
C ARG A 71 2.02 -14.18 -7.07
N VAL A 72 3.30 -14.53 -7.03
CA VAL A 72 4.36 -13.66 -7.56
C VAL A 72 4.21 -13.60 -9.09
N THR A 73 3.94 -12.41 -9.62
CA THR A 73 3.75 -12.18 -11.05
C THR A 73 5.06 -11.72 -11.70
N PRO A 74 5.16 -11.73 -13.05
CA PRO A 74 6.33 -11.18 -13.74
C PRO A 74 6.64 -9.72 -13.39
N HIS A 75 5.62 -8.91 -13.03
CA HIS A 75 5.78 -7.51 -12.65
C HIS A 75 6.36 -7.31 -11.24
N ASP A 76 6.51 -8.41 -10.50
CA ASP A 76 6.99 -8.39 -9.12
C ASP A 76 8.48 -8.75 -9.00
N ILE A 77 9.14 -9.13 -10.11
CA ILE A 77 10.51 -9.68 -10.12
C ILE A 77 11.55 -8.62 -10.51
N ASP A 78 12.75 -8.70 -9.93
CA ASP A 78 13.92 -7.89 -10.33
C ASP A 78 15.16 -8.75 -10.67
N MET A 79 15.37 -9.88 -9.97
CA MET A 79 16.45 -10.83 -10.27
C MET A 79 16.04 -12.28 -9.94
N CYS A 80 15.03 -12.81 -10.63
CA CYS A 80 14.41 -14.14 -10.42
C CYS A 80 13.71 -14.37 -9.07
N HIS A 81 13.70 -13.38 -8.20
CA HIS A 81 12.92 -13.35 -6.97
C HIS A 81 12.08 -12.07 -6.88
N MET A 82 11.05 -12.13 -6.06
CA MET A 82 10.20 -10.98 -5.76
C MET A 82 11.05 -9.83 -5.24
N ASN A 83 10.94 -8.68 -5.88
CA ASN A 83 11.64 -7.45 -5.52
C ASN A 83 11.28 -7.06 -4.07
N ASN A 84 12.28 -6.67 -3.28
CA ASN A 84 12.11 -6.26 -1.88
C ASN A 84 11.03 -5.17 -1.70
N ALA A 85 10.99 -4.18 -2.60
CA ALA A 85 9.99 -3.11 -2.57
C ALA A 85 8.56 -3.63 -2.85
N ARG A 86 8.42 -4.75 -3.57
CA ARG A 86 7.11 -5.37 -3.82
C ARG A 86 6.51 -5.93 -2.55
N TYR A 87 7.30 -6.49 -1.63
CA TYR A 87 6.77 -6.94 -0.33
C TYR A 87 6.10 -5.79 0.43
N LEU A 88 6.74 -4.62 0.50
CA LEU A 88 6.17 -3.44 1.17
C LEU A 88 4.87 -2.97 0.49
N ARG A 89 4.84 -2.98 -0.84
CA ARG A 89 3.65 -2.62 -1.62
C ARG A 89 2.50 -3.61 -1.40
N GLU A 90 2.77 -4.92 -1.39
CA GLU A 90 1.75 -5.93 -1.09
C GLU A 90 1.17 -5.76 0.31
N CYS A 91 2.02 -5.36 1.26
CA CYS A 91 1.57 -5.06 2.60
C CYS A 91 0.62 -3.86 2.67
N ASP A 92 0.78 -2.84 1.82
CA ASP A 92 -0.20 -1.74 1.71
C ASP A 92 -1.57 -2.27 1.30
N PHE A 93 -1.64 -3.10 0.26
CA PHE A 93 -2.91 -3.69 -0.19
C PHE A 93 -3.56 -4.53 0.91
N ALA A 94 -2.77 -5.36 1.60
CA ALA A 94 -3.29 -6.14 2.72
C ALA A 94 -3.79 -5.25 3.87
N ARG A 95 -3.13 -4.11 4.15
CA ARG A 95 -3.62 -3.14 5.14
C ARG A 95 -4.93 -2.48 4.72
N PHE A 96 -5.09 -2.12 3.45
CA PHE A 96 -6.36 -1.58 2.95
C PHE A 96 -7.50 -2.60 3.15
N SER A 97 -7.27 -3.86 2.78
CA SER A 97 -8.25 -4.94 3.01
C SER A 97 -8.56 -5.12 4.50
N LEU A 98 -7.52 -5.23 5.34
CA LEU A 98 -7.62 -5.37 6.79
C LEU A 98 -8.51 -4.29 7.40
N TYR A 99 -8.21 -3.02 7.12
CA TYR A 99 -8.92 -1.88 7.69
C TYR A 99 -10.33 -1.69 7.16
N VAL A 100 -10.58 -2.06 5.91
CA VAL A 100 -11.95 -2.04 5.36
C VAL A 100 -12.79 -3.11 6.06
N ARG A 101 -12.27 -4.33 6.18
CA ARG A 101 -13.01 -5.47 6.72
C ARG A 101 -13.22 -5.43 8.24
N ASN A 102 -12.28 -4.88 9.00
CA ASN A 102 -12.43 -4.71 10.46
C ASN A 102 -13.04 -3.35 10.85
N GLY A 103 -13.41 -2.51 9.88
CA GLY A 103 -14.08 -1.25 10.10
C GLY A 103 -13.17 -0.08 10.50
N VAL A 104 -11.87 -0.29 10.77
CA VAL A 104 -10.92 0.78 11.11
C VAL A 104 -10.93 1.89 10.07
N PHE A 105 -10.99 1.57 8.78
CA PHE A 105 -11.04 2.55 7.71
C PHE A 105 -12.27 3.47 7.80
N LYS A 106 -13.43 2.88 8.10
CA LYS A 106 -14.70 3.62 8.28
C LYS A 106 -14.62 4.52 9.52
N ALA A 107 -14.09 4.01 10.64
CA ALA A 107 -13.94 4.76 11.87
C ALA A 107 -12.97 5.94 11.73
N VAL A 108 -11.81 5.72 11.10
CA VAL A 108 -10.83 6.78 10.79
C VAL A 108 -11.48 7.91 9.99
N ARG A 109 -12.22 7.57 8.92
CA ARG A 109 -12.94 8.57 8.11
C ARG A 109 -14.02 9.30 8.91
N ALA A 110 -14.82 8.59 9.70
CA ALA A 110 -15.88 9.18 10.52
C ALA A 110 -15.34 10.15 11.57
N LEU A 111 -14.12 9.90 12.07
CA LEU A 111 -13.44 10.76 13.04
C LEU A 111 -12.56 11.84 12.40
N GLY A 112 -12.57 11.99 11.08
CA GLY A 112 -11.73 12.96 10.36
C GLY A 112 -10.22 12.67 10.46
N GLY A 113 -9.85 11.45 10.85
CA GLY A 113 -8.47 11.01 11.00
C GLY A 113 -7.82 10.59 9.68
N ALA A 114 -6.52 10.38 9.72
CA ALA A 114 -5.76 9.74 8.65
C ALA A 114 -4.74 8.76 9.24
N LEU A 115 -4.42 7.70 8.48
CA LEU A 115 -3.40 6.73 8.82
C LEU A 115 -2.20 6.94 7.91
N VAL A 116 -1.00 7.05 8.51
CA VAL A 116 0.25 7.24 7.79
C VAL A 116 1.29 6.27 8.31
N VAL A 117 2.10 5.68 7.42
CA VAL A 117 3.21 4.82 7.81
C VAL A 117 4.28 5.68 8.49
N GLY A 118 4.53 5.44 9.78
CA GLY A 118 5.56 6.12 10.54
C GLY A 118 6.89 5.35 10.60
N ALA A 119 6.83 4.03 10.56
CA ALA A 119 8.00 3.16 10.51
C ALA A 119 7.62 1.78 9.96
N THR A 120 8.56 1.14 9.27
CA THR A 120 8.45 -0.26 8.84
C THR A 120 9.79 -0.95 8.99
N THR A 121 9.77 -2.20 9.45
CA THR A 121 10.94 -3.08 9.42
C THR A 121 10.49 -4.41 8.86
N ILE A 122 11.25 -4.93 7.89
CA ILE A 122 10.96 -6.21 7.24
C ILE A 122 12.18 -7.11 7.33
N ARG A 123 11.94 -8.37 7.66
CA ARG A 123 12.94 -9.44 7.69
C ARG A 123 12.60 -10.47 6.64
N TYR A 124 13.50 -10.64 5.68
CA TYR A 124 13.41 -11.66 4.64
C TYR A 124 14.09 -12.95 5.12
N ARG A 125 13.38 -14.07 5.00
CA ARG A 125 13.84 -15.40 5.41
C ARG A 125 14.05 -16.31 4.19
N ARG A 126 13.10 -16.28 3.26
CA ARG A 126 13.15 -17.02 1.99
C ARG A 126 12.64 -16.13 0.87
N ALA A 127 13.36 -16.09 -0.24
CA ALA A 127 12.90 -15.42 -1.45
C ALA A 127 11.70 -16.16 -2.05
N LEU A 128 10.62 -15.44 -2.36
CA LEU A 128 9.53 -15.92 -3.21
C LEU A 128 9.91 -15.77 -4.68
N CYS A 129 9.76 -16.84 -5.46
CA CYS A 129 10.09 -16.87 -6.88
C CYS A 129 8.86 -16.66 -7.76
N ILE A 130 9.07 -16.35 -9.04
CA ILE A 130 7.99 -16.15 -10.02
C ILE A 130 7.03 -17.36 -10.04
N GLY A 131 5.73 -17.09 -10.02
CA GLY A 131 4.67 -18.10 -10.00
C GLY A 131 4.41 -18.75 -8.64
N GLU A 132 5.26 -18.54 -7.63
CA GLU A 132 5.00 -19.06 -6.29
C GLU A 132 3.75 -18.38 -5.69
N SER A 133 2.90 -19.20 -5.08
CA SER A 133 1.72 -18.73 -4.36
C SER A 133 2.07 -18.49 -2.89
N TYR A 134 1.54 -17.43 -2.31
CA TYR A 134 1.74 -17.09 -0.91
C TYR A 134 0.47 -16.52 -0.27
N GLU A 135 0.39 -16.68 1.03
CA GLU A 135 -0.58 -16.04 1.91
C GLU A 135 0.10 -14.85 2.60
N LEU A 136 -0.48 -13.66 2.43
CA LEU A 136 -0.13 -12.48 3.19
C LEU A 136 -1.08 -12.37 4.38
N ARG A 137 -0.59 -12.81 5.53
CA ARG A 137 -1.33 -12.83 6.79
C ARG A 137 -1.06 -11.54 7.55
N SER A 138 -2.10 -10.75 7.80
CA SER A 138 -1.97 -9.41 8.37
C SER A 138 -2.88 -9.25 9.58
N ARG A 139 -2.37 -8.64 10.66
CA ARG A 139 -3.14 -8.33 11.86
C ARG A 139 -2.64 -7.07 12.55
N ILE A 140 -3.54 -6.43 13.30
CA ILE A 140 -3.16 -5.42 14.30
C ILE A 140 -2.73 -6.19 15.55
N VAL A 141 -1.48 -6.04 15.96
CA VAL A 141 -0.92 -6.73 17.14
C VAL A 141 -1.26 -5.96 18.41
N SER A 142 -1.01 -4.65 18.39
CA SER A 142 -1.35 -3.74 19.49
C SER A 142 -1.44 -2.31 18.94
N TRP A 143 -1.69 -1.33 19.81
CA TRP A 143 -1.70 0.10 19.51
C TRP A 143 -1.24 0.88 20.74
N ASP A 144 -0.87 2.14 20.56
CA ASP A 144 -0.62 3.09 21.64
C ASP A 144 -1.54 4.33 21.48
N ASP A 145 -1.18 5.44 22.11
CA ASP A 145 -1.91 6.72 22.02
C ASP A 145 -1.85 7.36 20.62
N LYS A 146 -0.88 6.97 19.78
CA LYS A 146 -0.54 7.64 18.52
C LYS A 146 -0.59 6.73 17.30
N ALA A 147 -0.47 5.42 17.43
CA ALA A 147 -0.30 4.51 16.30
C ALA A 147 -0.87 3.11 16.55
N PHE A 148 -1.29 2.47 15.46
CA PHE A 148 -1.49 1.02 15.41
C PHE A 148 -0.17 0.33 15.04
N PHE A 149 0.08 -0.84 15.63
CA PHE A 149 1.23 -1.69 15.33
C PHE A 149 0.75 -2.98 14.67
N LEU A 150 1.22 -3.21 13.45
CA LEU A 150 0.76 -4.30 12.60
C LEU A 150 1.89 -5.28 12.35
N GLU A 151 1.51 -6.56 12.26
CA GLU A 151 2.36 -7.64 11.80
C GLU A 151 1.81 -8.17 10.49
N GLN A 152 2.70 -8.35 9.51
CA GLN A 152 2.35 -8.88 8.20
C GLN A 152 3.36 -9.96 7.80
N ARG A 153 2.87 -11.18 7.60
CA ARG A 153 3.69 -12.37 7.32
C ARG A 153 3.39 -12.89 5.92
N PHE A 154 4.45 -13.06 5.14
CA PHE A 154 4.40 -13.76 3.86
C PHE A 154 4.64 -15.23 4.13
N VAL A 155 3.63 -16.06 3.92
CA VAL A 155 3.66 -17.50 4.16
C VAL A 155 3.53 -18.21 2.82
N SER A 156 4.49 -19.06 2.51
CA SER A 156 4.48 -19.88 1.30
C SER A 156 3.27 -20.81 1.30
N ALA A 157 2.44 -20.77 0.26
CA ALA A 157 1.27 -21.64 0.17
C ALA A 157 1.65 -23.11 -0.16
N LYS A 158 2.90 -23.36 -0.57
CA LYS A 158 3.40 -24.70 -0.92
C LYS A 158 3.73 -25.54 0.33
N ASP A 159 4.39 -24.95 1.30
CA ASP A 159 5.01 -25.63 2.44
C ASP A 159 4.74 -24.95 3.80
N GLY A 160 3.99 -23.84 3.82
CA GLY A 160 3.69 -23.09 5.04
C GLY A 160 4.87 -22.31 5.60
N LEU A 161 6.00 -22.23 4.88
CA LEU A 161 7.17 -21.53 5.37
C LEU A 161 6.96 -20.01 5.38
N VAL A 162 7.24 -19.36 6.51
CA VAL A 162 7.27 -17.90 6.59
C VAL A 162 8.48 -17.36 5.83
N CYS A 163 8.21 -16.74 4.68
CA CYS A 163 9.19 -16.21 3.74
C CYS A 163 9.67 -14.81 4.14
N ALA A 164 8.78 -13.98 4.67
CA ALA A 164 9.12 -12.66 5.19
C ALA A 164 8.16 -12.26 6.32
N VAL A 165 8.65 -11.43 7.25
CA VAL A 165 7.84 -10.84 8.33
C VAL A 165 8.10 -9.35 8.36
N MET A 166 7.04 -8.57 8.40
CA MET A 166 7.10 -7.12 8.50
C MET A 166 6.34 -6.61 9.73
N TYR A 167 6.97 -5.70 10.45
CA TYR A 167 6.32 -4.83 11.41
C TYR A 167 6.08 -3.45 10.81
N CYS A 168 4.89 -2.88 11.04
CA CYS A 168 4.51 -1.56 10.57
C CYS A 168 3.86 -0.73 11.68
N LYS A 169 4.34 0.50 11.84
CA LYS A 169 3.76 1.51 12.70
C LYS A 169 2.89 2.42 11.84
N GLN A 170 1.60 2.39 12.10
CA GLN A 170 0.58 3.19 11.42
C GLN A 170 0.13 4.31 12.34
N SER A 171 0.78 5.47 12.20
CA SER A 171 0.47 6.68 12.95
C SER A 171 -0.91 7.21 12.58
N VAL A 172 -1.70 7.54 13.58
CA VAL A 172 -3.00 8.19 13.44
C VAL A 172 -2.81 9.71 13.56
N ILE A 173 -3.20 10.44 12.53
CA ILE A 173 -3.13 11.91 12.49
C ILE A 173 -4.55 12.47 12.60
N ARG A 174 -4.73 13.58 13.32
CA ARG A 174 -6.04 14.24 13.60
C ARG A 174 -7.04 13.37 14.39
N SER A 175 -6.60 12.24 14.93
CA SER A 175 -7.36 11.37 15.83
C SER A 175 -6.39 10.54 16.67
N SER A 176 -6.86 9.46 17.32
CA SER A 176 -6.01 8.49 18.04
C SER A 176 -6.55 7.06 17.87
N PRO A 177 -5.71 6.03 18.03
CA PRO A 177 -6.17 4.64 18.06
C PRO A 177 -7.28 4.40 19.08
N ASP A 178 -7.16 4.96 20.28
CA ASP A 178 -8.20 4.82 21.33
C ASP A 178 -9.57 5.33 20.88
N LYS A 179 -9.65 6.50 20.23
CA LYS A 179 -10.92 7.04 19.72
C LYS A 179 -11.50 6.15 18.63
N ILE A 180 -10.64 5.59 17.78
CA ILE A 180 -11.05 4.66 16.71
C ILE A 180 -11.59 3.37 17.33
N MET A 181 -10.89 2.78 18.30
CA MET A 181 -11.31 1.55 18.98
C MET A 181 -12.61 1.76 19.77
N GLN A 182 -12.74 2.90 20.44
CA GLN A 182 -13.98 3.28 21.13
C GLN A 182 -15.15 3.45 20.17
N TYR A 183 -14.92 4.05 19.00
CA TYR A 183 -15.94 4.18 17.96
C TYR A 183 -16.40 2.82 17.43
N LEU A 184 -15.45 1.90 17.19
CA LEU A 184 -15.75 0.55 16.68
C LEU A 184 -16.47 -0.32 17.70
N CYS A 185 -15.96 -0.38 18.92
CA CYS A 185 -16.45 -1.29 19.95
C CYS A 185 -17.61 -0.70 20.77
N LYS A 186 -17.91 0.59 20.60
CA LYS A 186 -18.87 1.36 21.41
C LYS A 186 -18.59 1.34 22.91
N ARG A 187 -17.35 1.00 23.28
CA ARG A 187 -16.84 0.95 24.66
C ARG A 187 -15.35 1.26 24.64
N LYS A 188 -14.80 1.67 25.78
CA LYS A 188 -13.35 1.75 25.93
C LYS A 188 -12.77 0.33 25.85
N VAL A 189 -11.77 0.15 25.00
CA VAL A 189 -11.07 -1.13 24.81
C VAL A 189 -9.71 -1.00 25.47
N GLU A 190 -9.34 -2.01 26.24
CA GLU A 190 -7.99 -2.08 26.79
C GLU A 190 -6.98 -2.39 25.69
N GLN A 191 -5.84 -1.73 25.77
CA GLN A 191 -4.74 -1.92 24.86
C GLN A 191 -4.19 -3.35 25.02
N PRO A 192 -4.05 -4.13 23.92
CA PRO A 192 -3.37 -5.41 23.97
C PRO A 192 -1.94 -5.26 24.46
N GLU A 193 -1.46 -6.23 25.23
CA GLU A 193 -0.06 -6.25 25.66
C GLU A 193 0.86 -6.33 24.44
N PHE A 194 1.96 -5.57 24.47
CA PHE A 194 2.98 -5.63 23.43
C PHE A 194 3.79 -6.91 23.59
N PRO A 195 3.83 -7.81 22.59
CA PRO A 195 4.79 -8.90 22.61
C PRO A 195 6.22 -8.38 22.75
N GLU A 196 7.09 -9.17 23.39
CA GLU A 196 8.46 -8.76 23.71
C GLU A 196 9.25 -8.28 22.48
N ASP A 197 9.14 -9.00 21.36
CA ASP A 197 9.82 -8.63 20.12
C ASP A 197 9.29 -7.33 19.52
N LEU A 198 7.97 -7.10 19.59
CA LEU A 198 7.35 -5.84 19.19
C LEU A 198 7.83 -4.70 20.09
N GLN A 199 7.93 -4.93 21.41
CA GLN A 199 8.40 -3.92 22.36
C GLN A 199 9.86 -3.52 22.08
N HIS A 200 10.74 -4.48 21.78
CA HIS A 200 12.11 -4.18 21.37
C HIS A 200 12.16 -3.30 20.11
N TRP A 201 11.34 -3.61 19.12
CA TRP A 201 11.25 -2.80 17.91
C TRP A 201 10.71 -1.39 18.19
N VAL A 202 9.68 -1.27 19.03
CA VAL A 202 9.12 0.02 19.47
C VAL A 202 10.15 0.87 20.22
N ASN A 203 10.97 0.24 21.07
CA ASN A 203 12.05 0.92 21.78
C ASN A 203 13.11 1.42 20.79
N PHE A 204 13.50 0.60 19.81
CA PHE A 204 14.45 0.98 18.76
C PHE A 204 13.98 2.20 17.97
N ILE A 205 12.75 2.20 17.45
CA ILE A 205 12.21 3.33 16.68
C ILE A 205 12.07 4.59 17.54
N SER A 206 11.77 4.44 18.84
CA SER A 206 11.63 5.56 19.77
C SER A 206 12.99 6.20 20.05
N ALA A 207 14.03 5.40 20.31
CA ALA A 207 15.40 5.87 20.49
C ALA A 207 15.91 6.57 19.23
N SER A 208 15.70 5.97 18.04
CA SER A 208 16.06 6.59 16.77
C SER A 208 15.35 7.94 16.56
N SER A 209 14.06 8.02 16.90
CA SER A 209 13.29 9.25 16.79
C SER A 209 13.76 10.35 17.76
N GLN A 210 14.24 9.99 18.95
CA GLN A 210 14.82 10.95 19.91
C GLN A 210 16.17 11.48 19.40
N ALA A 211 17.04 10.60 18.90
CA ALA A 211 18.32 11.01 18.32
C ALA A 211 18.13 12.01 17.16
N LEU A 212 17.21 11.73 16.23
CA LEU A 212 16.90 12.63 15.12
C LEU A 212 16.33 13.99 15.56
N ARG A 213 15.56 14.03 16.68
CA ARG A 213 15.08 15.30 17.25
C ARG A 213 16.24 16.12 17.81
N ALA A 214 17.15 15.49 18.55
CA ALA A 214 18.34 16.13 19.08
C ALA A 214 19.22 16.71 17.95
N GLU A 215 19.45 15.95 16.88
CA GLU A 215 20.20 16.40 15.69
C GLU A 215 19.56 17.61 15.01
N SER A 216 18.23 17.67 14.97
CA SER A 216 17.50 18.74 14.28
C SER A 216 17.44 20.07 15.05
N GLY A 217 17.92 20.13 16.29
CA GLY A 217 17.85 21.34 17.15
C GLY A 217 16.42 21.80 17.50
N LEU A 218 15.41 20.97 17.22
CA LEU A 218 13.99 21.31 17.45
C LEU A 218 13.62 21.39 18.95
N GLU A 219 14.48 20.90 19.85
CA GLU A 219 14.28 21.02 21.30
C GLU A 219 14.57 22.43 21.82
N GLU A 220 15.44 23.21 21.15
CA GLU A 220 15.77 24.58 21.57
C GLU A 220 14.74 25.63 21.12
N LYS A 221 13.94 25.34 20.08
CA LYS A 221 12.95 26.30 19.54
C LYS A 221 11.59 26.29 20.23
N ASN A 222 11.31 25.30 21.07
CA ASN A 222 10.02 25.15 21.78
C ASN A 222 10.12 25.45 23.29
N LYS A 223 11.23 26.06 23.75
CA LYS A 223 11.37 26.68 25.07
C LYS A 223 11.24 28.18 24.95
#